data_AF-A0A182ICM9-F1
#
_entry.id   AF-A0A182ICM9-F1
#
_cell.length_a   1.000
_cell.length_b   1.000
_cell.length_c   1.000
_cell.angle_alpha   90.00
_cell.angle_beta   90.00
_cell.angle_gamma   90.00
#
_symmetry.space_group_name_H-M   'P 1'
#
loop_
_entity.id
_entity.type
_entity.pdbx_description
1 polymer ?
#
loop_
_entity_poly.entity_id
_entity_poly.type
_entity_poly.pdbx_seq_one_letter_code
_entity_poly.pdbx_strand_id
1 'polypeptide(L)'
;MASSDTGGVKPMSITGRMVRERERLLGMSPEERAWRAQWLKDQHLSPNEPKYVPEYWKERYNPIRRAYRAPLNMVQNVLTPVIGLEWAHAVRFWTGKVAITAFAILSTAYYFKYNQNDWTRKGGWRVIHSREAVVPGDAGYPNFPKRDTPADYAARGFKQSPI
;
A
#
# COMPACT_ATOMS: atom_id res chain seq x y z
N MET A 1 -15.03 -44.93 -4.62
CA MET A 1 -13.60 -45.00 -4.98
C MET A 1 -12.99 -43.64 -4.74
N ALA A 2 -11.92 -43.55 -3.96
CA ALA A 2 -11.25 -42.27 -3.72
C ALA A 2 -10.51 -41.84 -5.00
N SER A 3 -10.76 -40.63 -5.47
CA SER A 3 -10.02 -40.01 -6.58
C SER A 3 -8.57 -39.77 -6.12
N SER A 4 -7.57 -40.17 -6.91
CA SER A 4 -6.18 -39.81 -6.62
C SER A 4 -5.98 -38.31 -6.82
N ASP A 5 -5.25 -37.63 -5.93
CA ASP A 5 -4.93 -36.19 -6.00
C ASP A 5 -4.30 -35.74 -7.34
N THR A 6 -3.73 -36.68 -8.08
CA THR A 6 -3.03 -36.45 -9.35
C THR A 6 -3.71 -37.07 -10.57
N GLY A 7 -4.99 -37.44 -10.47
CA GLY A 7 -5.78 -37.92 -11.62
C GLY A 7 -5.21 -39.18 -12.30
N GLY A 8 -4.58 -40.09 -11.54
CA GLY A 8 -3.98 -41.33 -12.05
C GLY A 8 -2.54 -41.19 -12.54
N VAL A 9 -1.97 -39.98 -12.50
CA VAL A 9 -0.56 -39.73 -12.87
C VAL A 9 0.32 -39.79 -11.63
N LYS A 10 1.48 -40.45 -11.70
CA LYS A 10 2.42 -40.49 -10.57
C LYS A 10 2.95 -39.07 -10.30
N PRO A 11 2.80 -38.51 -9.07
CA PRO A 11 3.35 -37.20 -8.75
C PRO A 11 4.88 -37.23 -8.96
N MET A 12 5.36 -36.36 -9.84
CA MET A 12 6.80 -36.20 -10.09
C MET A 12 7.24 -34.88 -9.44
N SER A 13 8.15 -34.95 -8.47
CA SER A 13 8.73 -33.75 -7.86
C SER A 13 9.68 -33.07 -8.83
N ILE A 14 9.53 -31.76 -9.06
CA ILE A 14 10.42 -30.93 -9.91
C ILE A 14 11.91 -31.11 -9.52
N THR A 15 12.16 -31.32 -8.23
CA THR A 15 13.49 -31.44 -7.64
C THR A 15 14.08 -32.86 -7.70
N GLY A 16 13.31 -33.88 -8.07
CA GLY A 16 13.76 -35.27 -8.25
C GLY A 16 14.58 -35.87 -7.09
N ARG A 17 15.57 -36.71 -7.41
CA ARG A 17 16.47 -37.34 -6.42
C ARG A 17 17.30 -36.32 -5.64
N MET A 18 17.56 -35.17 -6.27
CA MET A 18 18.36 -34.07 -5.74
C MET A 18 17.69 -33.35 -4.56
N VAL A 19 16.50 -33.75 -4.10
CA VAL A 19 15.97 -33.32 -2.79
C VAL A 19 16.82 -33.87 -1.65
N ARG A 20 17.33 -35.10 -1.78
CA ARG A 20 18.09 -35.79 -0.73
C ARG A 20 19.55 -35.37 -0.77
N GLU A 21 20.08 -34.92 0.36
CA GLU A 21 21.47 -34.45 0.46
C GLU A 21 22.50 -35.54 0.13
N ARG A 22 22.24 -36.79 0.51
CA ARG A 22 23.10 -37.93 0.17
C ARG A 22 23.22 -38.17 -1.34
N GLU A 23 22.12 -38.00 -2.07
CA GLU A 23 22.08 -38.14 -3.53
C GLU A 23 22.85 -37.00 -4.22
N ARG A 24 22.89 -35.81 -3.61
CA ARG A 24 23.70 -34.69 -4.12
C ARG A 24 25.20 -34.96 -4.02
N LEU A 25 25.64 -35.65 -2.96
CA LEU A 25 27.05 -36.02 -2.77
C LEU A 25 27.56 -37.02 -3.83
N LEU A 26 26.67 -37.86 -4.37
CA LEU A 26 26.98 -38.80 -5.45
C LEU A 26 27.16 -38.12 -6.82
N GLY A 27 26.77 -36.85 -6.95
CA GLY A 27 26.86 -36.07 -8.18
C GLY A 27 25.72 -36.32 -9.18
N MET A 28 25.82 -35.68 -10.35
CA MET A 28 24.85 -35.87 -11.45
C MET A 28 25.22 -37.06 -12.34
N SER A 29 24.22 -37.82 -12.78
CA SER A 29 24.40 -38.85 -13.81
C SER A 29 24.59 -38.20 -15.20
N PRO A 30 25.09 -38.92 -16.21
CA PRO A 30 25.20 -38.39 -17.57
C PRO A 30 23.85 -37.92 -18.14
N GLU A 31 22.77 -38.65 -17.87
CA GLU A 31 21.40 -38.31 -18.28
C GLU A 31 20.92 -37.00 -17.64
N GLU A 32 21.16 -36.82 -16.34
CA GLU A 32 20.80 -35.58 -15.65
C GLU A 32 21.62 -34.39 -16.14
N ARG A 33 22.89 -34.60 -16.50
CA ARG A 33 23.70 -33.53 -17.12
C ARG A 33 23.15 -33.14 -18.48
N ALA A 34 22.68 -34.09 -19.28
CA ALA A 34 22.02 -33.81 -20.55
C ALA A 34 20.72 -33.03 -20.34
N TRP A 35 19.88 -33.43 -19.37
CA TRP A 35 18.69 -32.67 -18.99
C TRP A 35 19.01 -31.28 -18.44
N ARG A 36 20.05 -31.14 -17.64
CA ARG A 36 20.48 -29.85 -17.12
C ARG A 36 20.97 -28.93 -18.25
N ALA A 37 21.70 -29.48 -19.23
CA ALA A 37 22.13 -28.75 -20.42
C ALA A 37 20.94 -28.30 -21.27
N GLN A 38 19.95 -29.18 -21.47
CA GLN A 38 18.70 -28.83 -22.15
C GLN A 38 17.94 -27.74 -21.39
N TRP A 39 17.74 -27.90 -20.08
CA TRP A 39 17.08 -26.88 -19.25
C TRP A 39 17.78 -25.52 -19.34
N LEU A 40 19.11 -25.50 -19.26
CA LEU A 40 19.89 -24.27 -19.39
C LEU A 40 19.68 -23.62 -20.76
N LYS A 41 19.65 -24.43 -21.83
CA LYS A 41 19.34 -23.97 -23.18
C LYS A 41 17.93 -23.37 -23.26
N ASP A 42 16.96 -23.99 -22.60
CA ASP A 42 15.57 -23.54 -22.58
C ASP A 42 15.36 -22.26 -21.75
N GLN A 43 16.32 -21.86 -20.90
CA GLN A 43 16.28 -20.56 -20.22
C GLN A 43 16.66 -19.38 -21.14
N HIS A 44 17.23 -19.64 -22.33
CA HIS A 44 17.50 -18.58 -23.28
C HIS A 44 16.20 -18.09 -23.90
N LEU A 45 15.82 -16.85 -23.56
CA LEU A 45 14.67 -16.19 -24.17
C LEU A 45 14.90 -15.98 -25.66
N SER A 46 13.80 -15.91 -26.42
CA SER A 46 13.88 -15.57 -27.83
C SER A 46 14.42 -14.15 -28.01
N PRO A 47 15.10 -13.83 -29.12
CA PRO A 47 15.59 -12.47 -29.38
C PRO A 47 14.49 -11.40 -29.41
N ASN A 48 13.24 -11.83 -29.60
CA ASN A 48 12.08 -10.96 -29.66
C ASN A 48 11.46 -10.67 -28.28
N GLU A 49 11.99 -11.26 -27.21
CA GLU A 49 11.49 -11.11 -25.85
C GLU A 49 12.48 -10.33 -24.98
N PRO A 50 11.99 -9.44 -24.11
CA PRO A 50 10.59 -9.12 -23.82
C PRO A 50 9.96 -8.12 -24.81
N LYS A 51 8.73 -8.39 -25.26
CA LYS A 51 8.01 -7.53 -26.22
C LYS A 51 7.20 -6.45 -25.49
N TYR A 52 7.61 -5.19 -25.65
CA TYR A 52 6.82 -4.04 -25.18
C TYR A 52 5.79 -3.63 -26.25
N VAL A 53 4.50 -3.82 -25.96
CA VAL A 53 3.38 -3.48 -26.87
C VAL A 53 2.73 -2.16 -26.44
N PRO A 54 3.07 -1.02 -27.05
CA PRO A 54 2.62 0.29 -26.58
C PRO A 54 1.10 0.47 -26.63
N GLU A 55 0.42 -0.14 -27.60
CA GLU A 55 -1.04 -0.05 -27.76
C GLU A 55 -1.76 -0.63 -26.54
N TYR A 56 -1.29 -1.77 -26.03
CA TYR A 56 -1.85 -2.39 -24.84
C TYR A 56 -1.79 -1.45 -23.62
N TRP A 57 -0.65 -0.80 -23.40
CA TRP A 57 -0.46 0.09 -22.25
C TRP A 57 -1.22 1.40 -22.39
N LYS A 58 -1.36 1.90 -23.62
CA LYS A 58 -2.15 3.09 -23.95
C LYS A 58 -3.63 2.81 -23.69
N GLU A 59 -4.20 1.78 -24.31
CA GLU A 59 -5.63 1.50 -24.24
C GLU A 59 -6.12 1.00 -22.89
N ARG A 60 -5.22 0.50 -22.03
CA ARG A 60 -5.56 0.16 -20.65
C ARG A 60 -6.07 1.33 -19.81
N TYR A 61 -5.78 2.58 -20.20
CA TYR A 61 -6.16 3.77 -19.45
C TYR A 61 -7.02 4.72 -20.26
N ASN A 62 -8.08 5.26 -19.65
CA ASN A 62 -8.89 6.30 -20.28
C ASN A 62 -8.10 7.62 -20.47
N PRO A 63 -8.50 8.52 -21.39
CA PRO A 63 -7.76 9.75 -21.68
C PRO A 63 -7.55 10.65 -20.46
N ILE A 64 -8.58 10.79 -19.60
CA ILE A 64 -8.50 11.55 -18.34
C ILE A 64 -7.40 10.97 -17.44
N ARG A 65 -7.31 9.64 -17.35
CA ARG A 65 -6.29 8.94 -16.59
C ARG A 65 -4.91 9.07 -17.16
N ARG A 66 -4.78 9.18 -18.49
CA ARG A 66 -3.51 9.49 -19.13
C ARG A 66 -3.05 10.91 -18.77
N ALA A 67 -3.96 11.88 -18.82
CA ALA A 67 -3.67 13.28 -18.51
C ALA A 67 -3.19 13.47 -17.07
N TYR A 68 -3.94 13.01 -16.06
CA TYR A 68 -3.52 13.22 -14.65
C TYR A 68 -2.24 12.46 -14.28
N ARG A 69 -1.91 11.37 -15.00
CA ARG A 69 -0.69 10.59 -14.76
C ARG A 69 0.54 11.13 -15.48
N ALA A 70 0.36 11.97 -16.49
CA ALA A 70 1.44 12.46 -17.34
C ALA A 70 2.61 13.09 -16.56
N PRO A 71 2.39 13.92 -15.53
CA PRO A 71 3.50 14.54 -14.80
C PRO A 71 4.40 13.51 -14.11
N LEU A 72 3.82 12.56 -13.38
CA LEU A 72 4.60 11.53 -12.70
C LEU A 72 5.19 10.51 -13.68
N ASN A 73 4.55 10.26 -14.83
CA ASN A 73 5.14 9.45 -15.89
C ASN A 73 6.39 10.12 -16.49
N MET A 74 6.38 11.45 -16.65
CA MET A 74 7.56 12.20 -17.11
C MET A 74 8.73 12.03 -16.14
N VAL A 75 8.46 12.12 -14.83
CA VAL A 75 9.47 11.87 -13.78
C VAL A 75 10.01 10.44 -13.87
N GLN A 76 9.14 9.44 -14.05
CA GLN A 76 9.57 8.04 -14.21
C GLN A 76 10.50 7.90 -15.43
N ASN A 77 10.12 8.46 -16.58
CA ASN A 77 10.87 8.33 -17.82
C ASN A 77 12.27 8.96 -17.71
N VAL A 78 12.39 10.10 -17.02
CA VAL A 78 13.68 10.76 -16.76
C VAL A 78 14.55 9.95 -15.80
N LEU A 79 13.96 9.28 -14.81
CA LEU A 79 14.70 8.48 -13.82
C LEU A 79 15.09 7.09 -14.34
N THR A 80 14.30 6.52 -15.26
CA THR A 80 14.49 5.15 -15.76
C THR A 80 15.90 4.84 -16.26
N PRO A 81 16.60 5.71 -17.04
CA PRO A 81 17.97 5.44 -17.49
C PRO A 81 19.01 5.46 -16.37
N VAL A 82 18.72 6.07 -15.22
CA VAL A 82 19.68 6.22 -14.11
C VAL A 82 19.55 5.10 -13.08
N ILE A 83 18.32 4.77 -12.68
CA ILE A 83 18.06 3.84 -11.55
C ILE A 83 17.37 2.53 -11.98
N GLY A 84 17.06 2.39 -13.27
CA GLY A 84 16.32 1.24 -13.81
C GLY A 84 14.80 1.36 -13.67
N LEU A 85 14.09 0.50 -14.40
CA LEU A 85 12.63 0.55 -14.55
C LEU A 85 11.89 0.31 -13.22
N GLU A 86 12.30 -0.70 -12.46
CA GLU A 86 11.64 -1.11 -11.22
C GLU A 86 11.67 0.01 -10.17
N TRP A 87 12.85 0.59 -9.94
CA TRP A 87 13.02 1.69 -8.99
C TRP A 87 12.36 2.98 -9.46
N ALA A 88 12.46 3.32 -10.75
CA ALA A 88 11.76 4.49 -11.29
C ALA A 88 10.24 4.35 -11.14
N HIS A 89 9.69 3.14 -11.34
CA HIS A 89 8.29 2.87 -11.11
C HIS A 89 7.90 2.98 -9.62
N ALA A 90 8.73 2.46 -8.70
CA ALA A 90 8.52 2.59 -7.26
C ALA A 90 8.50 4.06 -6.82
N VAL A 91 9.45 4.87 -7.28
CA VAL A 91 9.50 6.32 -7.02
C VAL A 91 8.22 6.99 -7.51
N ARG A 92 7.80 6.73 -8.76
CA ARG A 92 6.56 7.29 -9.31
C ARG A 92 5.34 6.97 -8.44
N PHE A 93 5.23 5.71 -8.00
CA PHE A 93 4.11 5.22 -7.22
C PHE A 93 4.04 5.89 -5.84
N TRP A 94 5.16 5.88 -5.11
CA TRP A 94 5.21 6.41 -3.75
C TRP A 94 5.12 7.93 -3.71
N THR A 95 5.77 8.65 -4.63
CA THR A 95 5.67 10.12 -4.70
C THR A 95 4.23 10.58 -4.85
N GLY A 96 3.44 9.92 -5.71
CA GLY A 96 2.02 10.23 -5.86
C GLY A 96 1.21 9.97 -4.59
N LYS A 97 1.48 8.87 -3.88
CA LYS A 97 0.80 8.54 -2.62
C LYS A 97 1.15 9.53 -1.52
N VAL A 98 2.43 9.82 -1.34
CA VAL A 98 2.92 10.77 -0.33
C VAL A 98 2.34 12.17 -0.59
N ALA A 99 2.34 12.64 -1.83
CA ALA A 99 1.78 13.95 -2.17
C ALA A 99 0.28 14.05 -1.83
N ILE A 100 -0.51 13.04 -2.21
CA ILE A 100 -1.96 13.01 -1.91
C ILE A 100 -2.20 12.91 -0.41
N THR A 101 -1.48 12.05 0.30
CA THR A 101 -1.61 11.89 1.76
C THR A 101 -1.22 13.16 2.49
N ALA A 102 -0.11 13.80 2.11
CA ALA A 102 0.33 15.06 2.69
C ALA A 102 -0.72 16.17 2.44
N PHE A 103 -1.21 16.28 1.22
CA PHE A 103 -2.27 17.25 0.89
C PHE A 103 -3.54 17.01 1.70
N ALA A 104 -3.98 15.76 1.85
CA ALA A 104 -5.14 15.40 2.66
C ALA A 104 -4.93 15.78 4.13
N ILE A 105 -3.79 15.42 4.73
CA ILE A 105 -3.46 15.76 6.13
C ILE A 105 -3.47 17.27 6.34
N LEU A 106 -2.77 18.03 5.48
CA LEU A 106 -2.69 19.48 5.59
C LEU A 106 -4.07 20.14 5.41
N SER A 107 -4.84 19.69 4.43
CA SER A 107 -6.19 20.21 4.18
C SER A 107 -7.12 19.92 5.35
N THR A 108 -7.09 18.71 5.90
CA THR A 108 -7.89 18.33 7.07
C THR A 108 -7.47 19.11 8.32
N ALA A 109 -6.16 19.24 8.58
CA ALA A 109 -5.65 20.02 9.70
C ALA A 109 -6.03 21.50 9.59
N TYR A 110 -5.88 22.08 8.40
CA TYR A 110 -6.30 23.46 8.12
C TYR A 110 -7.81 23.64 8.30
N TYR A 111 -8.61 22.68 7.82
CA TYR A 111 -10.05 22.69 7.99
C TYR A 111 -10.44 22.70 9.46
N PHE A 112 -9.93 21.79 10.28
CA PHE A 112 -10.25 21.78 11.72
C PHE A 112 -9.71 23.01 12.45
N LYS A 113 -8.54 23.54 12.06
CA LYS A 113 -7.98 24.73 12.71
C LYS A 113 -8.84 25.98 12.51
N TYR A 114 -9.41 26.18 11.32
CA TYR A 114 -10.08 27.43 10.96
C TYR A 114 -11.59 27.30 10.71
N ASN A 115 -12.12 26.09 10.59
CA ASN A 115 -13.51 25.81 10.24
C ASN A 115 -14.19 24.82 11.20
N GLN A 116 -13.66 24.67 12.42
CA GLN A 116 -14.33 23.90 13.47
C GLN A 116 -15.72 24.50 13.79
N ASN A 117 -16.66 23.61 14.13
CA ASN A 117 -18.01 23.99 14.54
C ASN A 117 -18.00 24.55 15.96
N ASP A 118 -17.96 25.88 16.07
CA ASP A 118 -18.13 26.60 17.32
C ASP A 118 -19.51 27.25 17.41
N TRP A 119 -19.84 27.81 18.57
CA TRP A 119 -21.12 28.49 18.82
C TRP A 119 -21.43 29.63 17.82
N THR A 120 -20.40 30.26 17.25
CA THR A 120 -20.51 31.37 16.28
C THR A 120 -20.90 30.91 14.87
N ARG A 121 -20.83 29.61 14.56
CA ARG A 121 -21.01 29.08 13.21
C ARG A 121 -22.09 28.00 13.17
N LYS A 122 -22.85 27.98 12.06
CA LYS A 122 -23.91 26.99 11.82
C LYS A 122 -23.40 25.70 11.17
N GLY A 123 -22.28 25.76 10.46
CA GLY A 123 -21.68 24.63 9.74
C GLY A 123 -20.38 24.14 10.35
N GLY A 124 -19.73 23.21 9.67
CA GLY A 124 -18.45 22.63 10.11
C GLY A 124 -18.62 21.29 10.82
N TRP A 125 -17.56 20.49 10.81
CA TRP A 125 -17.54 19.23 11.54
C TRP A 125 -17.49 19.48 13.05
N ARG A 126 -18.37 18.76 13.76
CA ARG A 126 -18.42 18.79 15.21
C ARG A 126 -17.52 17.70 15.77
N VAL A 127 -16.48 18.10 16.49
CA VAL A 127 -15.60 17.17 17.20
C VAL A 127 -16.00 17.19 18.68
N ILE A 128 -16.34 16.01 19.20
CA ILE A 128 -16.62 15.82 20.62
C ILE A 128 -15.59 14.82 21.12
N HIS A 129 -14.77 15.23 22.07
CA HIS A 129 -13.81 14.34 22.71
C HIS A 129 -14.46 13.71 23.93
N SER A 130 -14.28 12.39 24.06
CA SER A 130 -14.51 11.72 25.34
C SER A 130 -13.49 12.24 26.34
N ARG A 131 -13.90 12.35 27.61
CA ARG A 131 -12.97 12.62 28.70
C ARG A 131 -11.94 11.50 28.81
N GLU A 132 -10.79 11.84 29.36
CA GLU A 132 -9.82 10.84 29.83
C GLU A 132 -10.42 10.04 30.99
N ALA A 133 -10.15 8.74 31.02
CA ALA A 133 -10.57 7.88 32.12
C ALA A 133 -9.60 8.10 33.28
N VAL A 134 -10.11 8.53 34.43
CA VAL A 134 -9.33 8.78 35.64
C VAL A 134 -9.90 7.91 36.76
N VAL A 135 -9.03 7.14 37.43
CA VAL A 135 -9.41 6.20 38.49
C VAL A 135 -8.92 6.67 39.87
N PRO A 136 -9.53 6.20 40.98
CA PRO A 136 -9.03 6.50 42.33
C PRO A 136 -7.56 6.09 42.48
N GLY A 137 -6.69 7.04 42.78
CA GLY A 137 -5.23 6.84 42.89
C GLY A 137 -4.42 7.54 41.80
N ASP A 138 -5.04 7.93 40.69
CA ASP A 138 -4.38 8.78 39.68
C ASP A 138 -4.26 10.23 40.18
N ALA A 139 -3.18 10.91 39.78
CA ALA A 139 -2.94 12.31 40.16
C ALA A 139 -4.07 13.26 39.72
N GLY A 140 -4.82 12.91 38.68
CA GLY A 140 -5.97 13.68 38.19
C GLY A 140 -7.30 13.37 38.90
N TYR A 141 -7.35 12.42 39.84
CA TYR A 141 -8.60 12.03 40.50
C TYR A 141 -8.92 12.96 41.68
N PRO A 142 -10.16 13.47 41.82
CA PRO A 142 -11.31 13.30 40.93
C PRO A 142 -11.42 14.38 39.83
N ASN A 143 -11.53 13.97 38.55
CA ASN A 143 -11.81 14.87 37.43
C ASN A 143 -13.25 14.71 36.93
N PHE A 144 -14.19 15.30 37.66
CA PHE A 144 -15.60 15.38 37.26
C PHE A 144 -15.89 16.78 36.69
N PRO A 145 -16.11 16.93 35.37
CA PRO A 145 -16.52 18.21 34.83
C PRO A 145 -17.91 18.57 35.38
N LYS A 146 -17.98 19.62 36.19
CA LYS A 146 -19.24 20.14 36.71
C LYS A 146 -20.04 20.75 35.56
N ARG A 147 -21.21 20.19 35.30
CA ARG A 147 -22.22 20.70 34.35
C ARG A 147 -23.48 20.96 35.14
N ASP A 148 -23.54 22.14 35.73
CA ASP A 148 -24.60 22.48 36.67
C ASP A 148 -25.89 22.89 35.95
N THR A 149 -25.79 23.33 34.68
CA THR A 149 -26.94 23.79 33.89
C THR A 149 -27.12 22.98 32.60
N PRO A 150 -28.37 22.80 32.10
CA PRO A 150 -28.62 22.14 30.82
C PRO A 150 -27.91 22.80 29.62
N ALA A 151 -27.65 24.10 29.68
CA ALA A 151 -26.93 24.83 28.64
C ALA A 151 -25.46 24.37 28.47
N ASP A 152 -24.87 23.77 29.51
CA ASP A 152 -23.45 23.36 29.51
C ASP A 152 -23.16 22.21 28.55
N TYR A 153 -24.17 21.42 28.22
CA TYR A 153 -24.04 20.28 27.30
C TYR A 153 -23.88 20.71 25.83
N ALA A 154 -24.28 21.95 25.48
CA ALA A 154 -24.27 22.47 24.11
C ALA A 154 -23.58 23.82 23.95
N ALA A 155 -22.80 24.26 24.94
CA ALA A 155 -22.17 25.58 24.96
C ALA A 155 -21.21 25.84 23.79
N ARG A 156 -20.54 24.81 23.23
CA ARG A 156 -19.65 24.92 22.04
C ARG A 156 -18.66 26.10 22.10
N GLY A 157 -18.00 26.27 23.24
CA GLY A 157 -17.03 27.35 23.46
C GLY A 157 -17.65 28.72 23.76
N PHE A 158 -18.98 28.84 23.86
CA PHE A 158 -19.66 30.12 24.16
C PHE A 158 -19.17 30.74 25.46
N LYS A 159 -19.02 29.95 26.53
CA LYS A 159 -18.52 30.45 27.83
C LYS A 159 -17.05 30.86 27.84
N GLN A 160 -16.29 30.50 26.80
CA GLN A 160 -14.87 30.85 26.63
C GLN A 160 -14.71 32.07 25.70
N SER A 161 -15.83 32.60 25.19
CA SER A 161 -15.88 33.85 24.44
C SER A 161 -15.48 35.02 25.35
N PRO A 162 -14.78 36.05 24.81
CA PRO A 162 -14.49 37.28 25.54
C PRO A 162 -15.71 38.17 25.78
N ILE A 163 -16.89 37.75 25.31
CA ILE A 163 -18.21 38.39 25.47
C ILE A 163 -19.06 37.46 26.34
#